data_AF-F0JA18-F1
#
_entry.id   AF-F0JA18-F1
#
_cell.length_a   1.000
_cell.length_b   1.000
_cell.length_c   1.000
_cell.angle_alpha   90.00
_cell.angle_beta   90.00
_cell.angle_gamma   90.00
#
_symmetry.space_group_name_H-M   'P 1'
#
loop_
_entity.id
_entity.type
_entity.pdbx_description
1 polymer ?
#
loop_
_entity_poly.entity_id
_entity_poly.type
_entity_poly.pdbx_seq_one_letter_code
_entity_poly.pdbx_strand_id
1 'polypeptide(L)'
;MWRPAFTASTICALLVLVSCNDVISSSLQNTNVDRNVDLQSQLVKVSTKITAENKGSTPIKHYYVALTGEEKHHLAFIGAGIATDKDSDLAVAEAAVPGQKGFYHYRIELPAPLAPGKTVKLVVETTFSHLITPHPTHITQAERQLALYQGSHYLLSPYVTENPGDSCEPAHSQA
;
A
#
# COMPACT_ATOMS: atom_id res chain seq x y z
N MET A 1 4.31 -44.09 59.00
CA MET A 1 4.05 -42.67 58.72
C MET A 1 5.36 -42.00 58.31
N TRP A 2 5.66 -41.89 57.01
CA TRP A 2 6.58 -40.90 56.46
C TRP A 2 6.40 -40.90 54.93
N ARG A 3 5.94 -39.80 54.34
CA ARG A 3 5.92 -39.62 52.87
C ARG A 3 7.05 -38.63 52.52
N PRO A 4 7.96 -38.95 51.59
CA PRO A 4 8.75 -37.91 50.94
C PRO A 4 7.99 -37.40 49.71
N ALA A 5 7.63 -36.12 49.75
CA ALA A 5 7.12 -35.39 48.62
C ALA A 5 8.30 -35.02 47.70
N PHE A 6 8.37 -35.62 46.51
CA PHE A 6 9.19 -35.09 45.42
C PHE A 6 8.27 -34.32 44.48
N THR A 7 8.33 -33.01 44.59
CA THR A 7 7.63 -32.05 43.75
C THR A 7 8.16 -32.10 42.32
N ALA A 8 7.32 -32.43 41.35
CA ALA A 8 7.62 -32.30 39.94
C ALA A 8 7.75 -30.81 39.60
N SER A 9 8.96 -30.37 39.27
CA SER A 9 9.22 -29.01 38.79
C SER A 9 8.99 -28.96 37.28
N THR A 10 7.75 -28.74 36.86
CA THR A 10 7.39 -28.40 35.48
C THR A 10 7.82 -26.96 35.18
N ILE A 11 9.02 -26.79 34.64
CA ILE A 11 9.46 -25.52 34.05
C ILE A 11 8.72 -25.36 32.71
N CYS A 12 7.62 -24.61 32.75
CA CYS A 12 6.89 -24.17 31.58
C CYS A 12 7.70 -23.04 30.91
N ALA A 13 8.42 -23.35 29.83
CA ALA A 13 9.08 -22.35 29.00
C ALA A 13 8.02 -21.52 28.27
N LEU A 14 7.71 -20.35 28.82
CA LEU A 14 6.91 -19.31 28.16
C LEU A 14 7.71 -18.74 26.98
N LEU A 15 7.49 -19.31 25.79
CA LEU A 15 7.83 -18.69 24.51
C LEU A 15 6.91 -17.46 24.32
N VAL A 16 7.39 -16.30 24.75
CA VAL A 16 6.75 -15.02 24.43
C VAL A 16 6.93 -14.80 22.93
N LEU A 17 5.87 -15.03 22.17
CA LEU A 17 5.76 -14.59 20.78
C LEU A 17 5.70 -13.06 20.79
N VAL A 18 6.86 -12.42 20.63
CA VAL A 18 6.94 -10.98 20.41
C VAL A 18 6.38 -10.70 19.02
N SER A 19 5.14 -10.26 18.95
CA SER A 19 4.55 -9.73 17.73
C SER A 19 5.30 -8.44 17.37
N CYS A 20 6.11 -8.49 16.31
CA CYS A 20 6.76 -7.30 15.76
C CYS A 20 5.68 -6.46 15.06
N ASN A 21 5.21 -5.40 15.74
CA ASN A 21 4.30 -4.45 15.12
C ASN A 21 5.12 -3.40 14.34
N ASP A 22 4.70 -3.10 13.12
CA ASP A 22 5.33 -2.07 12.31
C ASP A 22 4.96 -0.67 12.82
N VAL A 23 5.94 0.23 12.88
CA VAL A 23 5.76 1.63 13.28
C VAL A 23 6.01 2.51 12.07
N ILE A 24 5.02 3.35 11.76
CA ILE A 24 5.14 4.35 10.68
C ILE A 24 5.81 5.60 11.24
N SER A 25 6.94 5.99 10.66
CA SER A 25 7.64 7.23 11.01
C SER A 25 6.89 8.44 10.46
N SER A 26 6.41 9.34 11.33
CA SER A 26 5.76 10.60 10.92
C SER A 26 6.72 11.64 10.31
N SER A 27 8.02 11.35 10.31
CA SER A 27 9.07 12.26 9.82
C SER A 27 9.24 12.26 8.29
N LEU A 28 8.55 11.34 7.61
CA LEU A 28 8.60 11.21 6.16
C LEU A 28 7.44 12.01 5.56
N GLN A 29 7.74 12.80 4.52
CA GLN A 29 6.77 13.68 3.88
C GLN A 29 6.78 13.47 2.36
N ASN A 30 5.60 13.50 1.75
CA ASN A 30 5.46 13.40 0.31
C ASN A 30 5.52 14.81 -0.30
N THR A 31 6.61 15.12 -1.00
CA THR A 31 6.80 16.42 -1.66
C THR A 31 5.97 16.51 -2.93
N ASN A 32 5.93 15.41 -3.69
CA ASN A 32 5.17 15.32 -4.93
C ASN A 32 4.60 13.91 -5.07
N VAL A 33 3.34 13.84 -5.45
CA VAL A 33 2.63 12.60 -5.77
C VAL A 33 2.00 12.79 -7.14
N ASP A 34 2.29 11.88 -8.08
CA ASP A 34 1.58 11.76 -9.34
C ASP A 34 0.90 10.40 -9.40
N ARG A 35 -0.43 10.39 -9.29
CA ARG A 35 -1.23 9.15 -9.38
C ARG A 35 -1.89 9.05 -10.74
N ASN A 36 -1.61 7.96 -11.46
CA ASN A 36 -2.28 7.62 -12.70
C ASN A 36 -3.22 6.43 -12.51
N VAL A 37 -4.50 6.63 -12.80
CA VAL A 37 -5.51 5.55 -12.81
C VAL A 37 -5.83 5.18 -14.25
N ASP A 38 -5.48 3.96 -14.63
CA ASP A 38 -5.78 3.36 -15.93
C ASP A 38 -7.01 2.43 -15.81
N LEU A 39 -8.04 2.78 -16.57
CA LEU A 39 -9.32 2.07 -16.64
C LEU A 39 -9.57 1.41 -18.00
N GLN A 40 -8.55 1.31 -18.87
CA GLN A 40 -8.69 0.75 -20.23
C GLN A 40 -9.15 -0.71 -20.26
N SER A 41 -8.86 -1.45 -19.18
CA SER A 41 -9.29 -2.84 -19.01
C SER A 41 -10.34 -2.98 -17.90
N GLN A 42 -10.89 -4.18 -17.72
CA GLN A 42 -11.76 -4.48 -16.57
C GLN A 42 -11.02 -4.49 -15.22
N LEU A 43 -9.69 -4.40 -15.25
CA LEU A 43 -8.85 -4.23 -14.07
C LEU A 43 -8.49 -2.75 -13.91
N VAL A 44 -8.63 -2.24 -12.70
CA VAL A 44 -8.18 -0.90 -12.34
C VAL A 44 -6.70 -0.98 -12.03
N LYS A 45 -5.87 -0.36 -12.87
CA LYS A 45 -4.43 -0.29 -12.65
C LYS A 45 -4.08 1.11 -12.18
N VAL A 46 -3.47 1.21 -11.01
CA VAL A 46 -3.05 2.49 -10.43
C VAL A 46 -1.54 2.51 -10.31
N SER A 47 -0.90 3.46 -10.99
CA SER A 47 0.54 3.72 -10.88
C SER A 47 0.72 5.04 -10.14
N THR A 48 1.31 4.99 -8.95
CA THR A 48 1.54 6.15 -8.09
C THR A 48 3.03 6.43 -8.00
N LYS A 49 3.46 7.56 -8.57
CA LYS A 49 4.84 8.03 -8.47
C LYS A 49 4.93 8.97 -7.28
N ILE A 50 5.79 8.65 -6.33
CA ILE A 50 5.88 9.35 -5.05
C ILE A 50 7.31 9.86 -4.89
N THR A 51 7.45 11.16 -4.68
CA THR A 51 8.69 11.79 -4.25
C THR A 51 8.60 12.03 -2.75
N ALA A 52 9.29 11.19 -1.97
CA ALA A 52 9.27 11.19 -0.52
C ALA A 52 10.58 11.75 0.05
N GLU A 53 10.49 12.66 1.00
CA GLU A 53 11.61 13.27 1.70
C GLU A 53 11.64 12.84 3.17
N ASN A 54 12.82 12.50 3.68
CA ASN A 54 13.03 12.29 5.11
C ASN A 54 13.35 13.63 5.78
N LYS A 55 12.37 14.28 6.41
CA LYS A 55 12.57 15.51 7.20
C LYS A 55 12.92 15.24 8.68
N GLY A 56 13.12 13.97 9.04
CA GLY A 56 13.56 13.56 10.38
C GLY A 56 15.06 13.61 10.59
N SER A 57 15.50 13.22 11.78
CA SER A 57 16.92 13.13 12.16
C SER A 57 17.50 11.72 12.05
N THR A 58 16.66 10.71 11.83
CA THR A 58 17.07 9.29 11.76
C THR A 58 16.92 8.73 10.34
N PRO A 59 17.83 7.83 9.89
CA PRO A 59 17.65 7.12 8.63
C PRO A 59 16.39 6.24 8.62
N ILE A 60 15.65 6.22 7.50
CA ILE A 60 14.41 5.45 7.36
C ILE A 60 14.59 4.40 6.26
N LYS A 61 14.36 3.12 6.58
CA LYS A 61 14.49 2.01 5.62
C LYS A 61 13.17 1.59 4.97
N HIS A 62 12.04 1.96 5.55
CA HIS A 62 10.73 1.45 5.15
C HIS A 62 9.79 2.60 4.79
N TYR A 63 9.05 2.42 3.69
CA TYR A 63 7.95 3.29 3.30
C TYR A 63 6.63 2.51 3.38
N TYR A 64 5.56 3.14 3.85
CA TYR A 64 4.27 2.49 4.02
C TYR A 64 3.22 3.04 3.05
N VAL A 65 2.53 2.13 2.37
CA VAL A 65 1.36 2.41 1.53
C VAL A 65 0.11 2.02 2.31
N ALA A 66 -0.92 2.87 2.27
CA ALA A 66 -2.19 2.61 2.92
C ALA A 66 -3.28 2.31 1.86
N LEU A 67 -4.09 1.29 2.11
CA LEU A 67 -5.26 0.92 1.33
C LEU A 67 -6.51 0.93 2.21
N THR A 68 -7.65 1.29 1.63
CA THR A 68 -8.96 1.10 2.26
C THR A 68 -9.31 -0.39 2.35
N GLY A 69 -10.31 -0.74 3.17
CA GLY A 69 -10.79 -2.12 3.24
C GLY A 69 -11.37 -2.64 1.93
N GLU A 70 -12.01 -1.79 1.15
CA GLU A 70 -12.55 -2.16 -0.17
C GLU A 70 -11.43 -2.40 -1.17
N GLU A 71 -10.44 -1.52 -1.25
CA GLU A 71 -9.26 -1.70 -2.11
C GLU A 71 -8.49 -2.95 -1.74
N LYS A 72 -8.28 -3.21 -0.44
CA LYS A 72 -7.61 -4.45 0.00
C LYS A 72 -8.38 -5.69 -0.43
N HIS A 73 -9.70 -5.73 -0.24
CA HIS A 73 -10.52 -6.89 -0.59
C HIS A 73 -10.40 -7.24 -2.09
N HIS A 74 -10.19 -6.22 -2.91
CA HIS A 74 -10.15 -6.33 -4.38
C HIS A 74 -8.73 -6.30 -4.96
N LEU A 75 -7.70 -6.24 -4.11
CA LEU A 75 -6.30 -6.16 -4.52
C LEU A 75 -5.86 -7.47 -5.16
N ALA A 76 -5.50 -7.41 -6.44
CA ALA A 76 -4.94 -8.53 -7.19
C ALA A 76 -3.41 -8.53 -7.18
N PHE A 77 -2.80 -7.34 -7.18
CA PHE A 77 -1.34 -7.18 -7.20
C PHE A 77 -0.93 -5.85 -6.57
N ILE A 78 0.18 -5.87 -5.84
CA ILE A 78 0.90 -4.68 -5.38
C ILE A 78 2.40 -4.87 -5.62
N GLY A 79 3.03 -3.89 -6.25
CA GLY A 79 4.45 -3.84 -6.52
C GLY A 79 5.01 -2.45 -6.25
N ALA A 80 6.32 -2.37 -6.04
CA ALA A 80 7.01 -1.11 -5.84
C ALA A 80 8.39 -1.14 -6.49
N GLY A 81 8.83 0.01 -6.99
CA GLY A 81 10.14 0.20 -7.60
C GLY A 81 10.69 1.61 -7.42
N ILE A 82 11.93 1.83 -7.86
CA ILE A 82 12.54 3.18 -7.90
C ILE A 82 12.24 3.83 -9.25
N ALA A 83 11.72 5.06 -9.25
CA ALA A 83 11.31 5.74 -10.49
C ALA A 83 12.46 5.97 -11.49
N THR A 84 13.70 6.03 -11.00
CA THR A 84 14.89 6.22 -11.83
C THR A 84 15.44 4.92 -12.41
N ASP A 85 14.98 3.76 -11.92
CA ASP A 85 15.49 2.45 -12.30
C ASP A 85 14.33 1.48 -12.53
N LYS A 86 14.00 1.23 -13.80
CA LYS A 86 12.84 0.44 -14.21
C LYS A 86 12.96 -1.04 -13.86
N ASP A 87 14.18 -1.53 -13.62
CA ASP A 87 14.44 -2.93 -13.26
C ASP A 87 14.56 -3.13 -11.75
N SER A 88 14.34 -2.08 -10.95
CA SER A 88 14.42 -2.13 -9.50
C SER A 88 13.09 -2.55 -8.87
N ASP A 89 12.91 -3.84 -8.66
CA ASP A 89 11.79 -4.36 -7.86
C ASP A 89 12.15 -4.28 -6.36
N LEU A 90 11.28 -3.63 -5.59
CA LEU A 90 11.39 -3.53 -4.14
C LEU A 90 10.54 -4.59 -3.45
N ALA A 91 11.03 -5.09 -2.32
CA ALA A 91 10.26 -6.03 -1.51
C ALA A 91 9.07 -5.33 -0.87
N VAL A 92 7.87 -5.86 -1.12
CA VAL A 92 6.61 -5.39 -0.55
C VAL A 92 6.03 -6.50 0.33
N ALA A 93 5.68 -6.15 1.57
CA ALA A 93 5.05 -7.07 2.52
C ALA A 93 3.87 -6.39 3.21
N GLU A 94 2.86 -7.16 3.58
CA GLU A 94 1.77 -6.64 4.42
C GLU A 94 2.31 -6.29 5.82
N ALA A 95 1.90 -5.14 6.34
CA ALA A 95 2.35 -4.60 7.62
C ALA A 95 1.18 -4.42 8.59
N ALA A 96 1.40 -4.85 9.83
CA ALA A 96 0.44 -4.68 10.90
C ALA A 96 0.80 -3.44 11.72
N VAL A 97 0.13 -2.32 11.43
CA VAL A 97 0.34 -1.04 12.12
C VAL A 97 -0.72 -0.84 13.20
N PRO A 98 -0.35 -0.76 14.48
CA PRO A 98 -1.31 -0.62 15.57
C PRO A 98 -1.99 0.75 15.55
N GLY A 99 -3.28 0.79 15.89
CA GLY A 99 -4.04 2.04 16.05
C GLY A 99 -4.72 2.58 14.79
N GLN A 100 -4.49 1.99 13.62
CA GLN A 100 -5.13 2.41 12.36
C GLN A 100 -6.24 1.45 11.92
N LYS A 101 -7.39 1.48 12.61
CA LYS A 101 -8.54 0.63 12.27
C LYS A 101 -9.15 1.06 10.94
N GLY A 102 -9.42 0.11 10.05
CA GLY A 102 -10.06 0.34 8.75
C GLY A 102 -9.08 0.65 7.60
N PHE A 103 -7.80 0.82 7.90
CA PHE A 103 -6.73 0.99 6.92
C PHE A 103 -5.78 -0.20 6.97
N TYR A 104 -5.35 -0.64 5.79
CA TYR A 104 -4.42 -1.74 5.64
C TYR A 104 -3.12 -1.23 5.05
N HIS A 105 -2.01 -1.70 5.61
CA HIS A 105 -0.70 -1.15 5.29
C HIS A 105 0.16 -2.19 4.58
N TYR A 106 0.93 -1.72 3.62
CA TYR A 106 1.98 -2.48 2.96
C TYR A 106 3.30 -1.74 3.17
N ARG A 107 4.30 -2.48 3.65
CA ARG A 107 5.66 -2.00 3.85
C ARG A 107 6.48 -2.27 2.60
N ILE A 108 7.11 -1.23 2.09
CA ILE A 108 8.09 -1.27 1.01
C ILE A 108 9.48 -1.14 1.63
N GLU A 109 10.38 -2.07 1.32
CA GLU A 109 11.77 -2.01 1.77
C GLU A 109 12.61 -1.21 0.78
N LEU A 110 13.19 -0.11 1.25
CA LEU A 110 14.10 0.70 0.45
C LEU A 110 15.45 -0.03 0.29
N PRO A 111 16.11 0.07 -0.88
CA PRO A 111 17.40 -0.59 -1.12
C PRO A 111 18.48 -0.17 -0.12
N ALA A 112 18.46 1.11 0.26
CA ALA A 112 19.31 1.68 1.29
C ALA A 112 18.49 2.57 2.23
N PRO A 113 18.85 2.67 3.52
CA PRO A 113 18.21 3.60 4.44
C PRO A 113 18.30 5.05 3.94
N LEU A 114 17.16 5.71 3.84
CA LEU A 114 17.05 7.10 3.42
C LEU A 114 17.56 8.02 4.53
N ALA A 115 18.70 8.66 4.30
CA ALA A 115 19.31 9.59 5.25
C ALA A 115 18.45 10.87 5.46
N PRO A 116 18.61 11.56 6.60
CA PRO A 116 17.99 12.87 6.84
C PRO A 116 18.22 13.87 5.70
N GLY A 117 17.17 14.59 5.32
CA GLY A 117 17.17 15.59 4.24
C GLY A 117 17.36 15.02 2.83
N LYS A 118 17.31 13.70 2.66
CA LYS A 118 17.35 13.05 1.35
C LYS A 118 15.95 12.68 0.87
N THR A 119 15.85 12.61 -0.44
CA THR A 119 14.62 12.31 -1.17
C THR A 119 14.77 11.01 -1.93
N VAL A 120 13.70 10.21 -1.98
CA VAL A 120 13.57 9.01 -2.80
C VAL A 120 12.38 9.15 -3.73
N LYS A 121 12.52 8.64 -4.97
CA LYS A 121 11.44 8.59 -5.95
C LYS A 121 10.97 7.14 -6.10
N LEU A 122 9.78 6.85 -5.61
CA LEU A 122 9.16 5.54 -5.63
C LEU A 122 8.09 5.49 -6.72
N VAL A 123 7.89 4.31 -7.29
CA VAL A 123 6.72 3.99 -8.12
C VAL A 123 6.02 2.84 -7.42
N VAL A 124 4.76 3.02 -7.08
CA VAL A 124 3.91 1.99 -6.48
C VAL A 124 2.84 1.63 -7.49
N GLU A 125 2.79 0.35 -7.86
CA GLU A 125 1.82 -0.16 -8.81
C GLU A 125 0.84 -1.07 -8.07
N THR A 126 -0.45 -0.78 -8.22
CA THR A 126 -1.52 -1.60 -7.66
C THR A 126 -2.50 -1.97 -8.75
N THR A 127 -2.93 -3.22 -8.77
CA THR A 127 -3.98 -3.70 -9.67
C THR A 127 -5.13 -4.22 -8.84
N PHE A 128 -6.32 -3.72 -9.13
CA PHE A 128 -7.55 -4.13 -8.47
C PHE A 128 -8.49 -4.80 -9.46
N SER A 129 -9.13 -5.86 -8.99
CA SER A 129 -10.20 -6.55 -9.70
C SER A 129 -11.56 -6.11 -9.15
N HIS A 130 -12.63 -6.18 -9.93
CA HIS A 130 -13.99 -5.94 -9.44
C HIS A 130 -14.26 -4.55 -8.81
N LEU A 131 -13.42 -3.54 -9.07
CA LEU A 131 -13.68 -2.13 -8.72
C LEU A 131 -14.40 -1.34 -9.82
N ILE A 132 -14.72 -1.99 -10.94
CA ILE A 132 -15.48 -1.41 -12.04
C ILE A 132 -16.82 -2.11 -12.12
N THR A 133 -17.89 -1.33 -12.19
CA THR A 133 -19.26 -1.84 -12.30
C THR A 133 -19.86 -1.49 -13.66
N PRO A 134 -20.55 -2.43 -14.35
CA PRO A 134 -21.22 -2.11 -15.61
C PRO A 134 -22.38 -1.15 -15.37
N HIS A 135 -22.51 -0.15 -16.24
CA HIS A 135 -23.58 0.85 -16.12
C HIS A 135 -24.08 1.28 -17.51
N PRO A 136 -25.33 1.00 -17.90
CA PRO A 136 -26.38 0.31 -17.15
C PRO A 136 -26.10 -1.20 -17.00
N THR A 137 -26.84 -1.87 -16.11
CA THR A 137 -26.66 -3.31 -15.82
C THR A 137 -27.11 -4.21 -16.96
N HIS A 138 -27.94 -3.70 -17.88
CA HIS A 138 -28.45 -4.42 -19.05
C HIS A 138 -28.28 -3.51 -20.26
N ILE A 139 -27.78 -4.09 -21.36
CA ILE A 139 -27.58 -3.39 -22.63
C ILE A 139 -28.22 -4.20 -23.77
N THR A 140 -28.72 -3.52 -24.79
CA THR A 140 -29.14 -4.18 -26.03
C THR A 140 -27.91 -4.54 -26.87
N GLN A 141 -28.06 -5.45 -27.85
CA GLN A 141 -26.94 -5.91 -28.68
C GLN A 141 -26.22 -4.78 -29.43
N ALA A 142 -26.92 -3.68 -29.73
CA ALA A 142 -26.37 -2.55 -30.50
C ALA A 142 -25.78 -1.44 -29.61
N GLU A 143 -25.88 -1.55 -28.29
CA GLU A 143 -25.45 -0.52 -27.36
C GLU A 143 -23.98 -0.70 -26.94
N ARG A 144 -23.30 0.42 -26.69
CA ARG A 144 -21.93 0.40 -26.15
C ARG A 144 -21.99 0.14 -24.65
N GLN A 145 -21.16 -0.79 -24.19
CA GLN A 145 -20.97 -1.00 -22.76
C GLN A 145 -20.28 0.22 -22.14
N LEU A 146 -20.88 0.80 -21.11
CA LEU A 146 -20.23 1.79 -20.26
C LEU A 146 -19.97 1.17 -18.88
N ALA A 147 -19.00 1.74 -18.17
CA ALA A 147 -18.58 1.24 -16.89
C ALA A 147 -18.33 2.40 -15.92
N LEU A 148 -18.59 2.15 -14.64
CA LEU A 148 -18.46 3.10 -13.56
C LEU A 148 -17.34 2.66 -12.62
N TYR A 149 -16.38 3.56 -12.40
CA TYR A 149 -15.34 3.46 -11.38
C TYR A 149 -15.58 4.53 -10.31
N GLN A 150 -15.58 4.13 -9.04
CA GLN A 150 -15.72 5.03 -7.89
C GLN A 150 -14.47 4.90 -7.02
N GLY A 151 -13.55 5.86 -7.14
CA GLY A 151 -12.31 5.89 -6.36
C GLY A 151 -12.15 7.21 -5.62
N SER A 152 -11.26 7.22 -4.63
CA SER A 152 -10.84 8.47 -3.98
C SER A 152 -10.13 9.37 -5.00
N HIS A 153 -10.38 10.68 -4.92
CA HIS A 153 -9.60 11.66 -5.68
C HIS A 153 -8.20 11.78 -5.09
N TYR A 154 -8.10 11.96 -3.76
CA TYR A 154 -6.83 12.11 -3.06
C TYR A 154 -6.10 10.78 -2.83
N LEU A 155 -4.77 10.83 -2.84
CA LEU A 155 -3.94 9.72 -2.37
C LEU A 155 -4.18 9.47 -0.87
N LEU A 156 -4.63 8.26 -0.56
CA LEU A 156 -4.65 7.76 0.82
C LEU A 156 -3.21 7.42 1.23
N SER A 157 -2.63 8.21 2.13
CA SER A 157 -1.29 7.92 2.65
C SER A 157 -1.19 8.29 4.14
N PRO A 158 -0.34 7.60 4.91
CA PRO A 158 -0.09 7.94 6.31
C PRO A 158 0.84 9.15 6.47
N TYR A 159 1.31 9.72 5.36
CA TYR A 159 2.25 10.83 5.32
C TYR A 159 1.56 12.11 4.84
N VAL A 160 2.08 13.26 5.26
CA VAL A 160 1.58 14.55 4.78
C VAL A 160 2.06 14.77 3.34
N THR A 161 1.18 15.23 2.46
CA THR A 161 1.49 15.54 1.06
C THR A 161 1.44 17.05 0.82
N GLU A 162 2.49 17.62 0.23
CA GLU A 162 2.53 19.06 -0.11
C GLU A 162 1.82 19.37 -1.43
N ASN A 163 2.10 18.61 -2.48
CA ASN A 163 1.50 18.77 -3.81
C ASN A 163 0.84 17.45 -4.28
N PRO A 164 -0.49 17.34 -4.22
CA PRO A 164 -1.22 16.23 -4.82
C PRO A 164 -1.41 16.46 -6.32
N GLY A 165 -0.77 15.65 -7.16
CA GLY A 165 -1.02 15.54 -8.60
C GLY A 165 -1.79 14.26 -8.90
N ASP A 166 -2.97 14.37 -9.48
CA ASP A 166 -3.83 13.22 -9.82
C ASP A 166 -4.23 13.29 -11.31
N SER A 167 -4.04 12.20 -12.05
CA SER A 167 -4.48 12.04 -13.45
C SER A 167 -5.27 10.75 -13.62
N CYS A 168 -6.43 10.83 -14.28
CA CYS A 168 -7.25 9.67 -14.63
C CYS A 168 -7.33 9.55 -16.15
N GLU A 169 -6.85 8.44 -16.72
CA GLU A 169 -6.95 8.16 -18.15
C GLU A 169 -8.18 7.28 -18.42
N PRO A 170 -9.19 7.76 -19.19
CA PRO A 170 -10.38 6.99 -19.48
C PRO A 170 -10.13 5.86 -20.48
N ALA A 171 -10.94 4.81 -20.40
CA ALA A 171 -10.98 3.77 -21.44
C ALA A 171 -11.51 4.37 -22.75
N HIS A 172 -10.66 4.49 -23.77
CA HIS A 172 -11.13 4.79 -25.12
C HIS A 172 -11.76 3.53 -25.72
N SER A 173 -13.09 3.52 -25.88
CA SER A 173 -13.80 2.49 -26.63
C SER A 173 -13.35 2.59 -28.10
N GLN A 174 -12.45 1.70 -28.51
CA GLN A 174 -12.08 1.55 -29.92
C GLN A 174 -13.34 1.16 -30.72
N ALA A 175 -13.56 1.91 -31.80
CA ALA A 175 -14.70 1.79 -32.71
C ALA A 175 -14.52 0.64 -33.70
#